data_AF-A0A2V4BK57-F1
#
_entry.id   AF-A0A2V4BK57-F1
#
_cell.length_a   1.000
_cell.length_b   1.000
_cell.length_c   1.000
_cell.angle_alpha   90.00
_cell.angle_beta   90.00
_cell.angle_gamma   90.00
#
_symmetry.space_group_name_H-M   'P 1'
#
loop_
_entity.id
_entity.type
_entity.pdbx_description
1 polymer ?
#
loop_
_entity_poly.entity_id
_entity_poly.type
_entity_poly.pdbx_seq_one_letter_code
_entity_poly.pdbx_strand_id
1 'polypeptide(L)'
;MFGFIIDHIIFQPVRKFTLGMGGLFRWCFFQVLNVSIEKRYPTSLEYYWDNDSEKIDKNGFTTAQKNLFAGFMLFICFIILIEKTEG
;
A
#
# COMPACT_ATOMS: atom_id res chain seq x y z
N MET A 1 21.78 -9.10 -19.28
CA MET A 1 21.81 -7.61 -19.27
C MET A 1 20.41 -7.01 -19.39
N PHE A 2 19.59 -7.42 -20.36
CA PHE A 2 18.20 -6.93 -20.52
C PHE A 2 17.29 -7.19 -19.31
N GLY A 3 17.34 -8.40 -18.73
CA GLY A 3 16.55 -8.73 -17.52
C GLY A 3 16.94 -7.94 -16.27
N PHE A 4 18.21 -7.56 -16.14
CA PHE A 4 18.69 -6.73 -15.01
C PHE A 4 18.12 -5.31 -15.08
N ILE A 5 18.08 -4.72 -16.29
CA ILE A 5 17.52 -3.40 -16.53
C ILE A 5 16.02 -3.38 -16.18
N ILE A 6 15.25 -4.36 -16.67
CA ILE A 6 13.81 -4.43 -16.38
C ILE A 6 13.56 -4.59 -14.88
N ASP A 7 14.28 -5.49 -14.22
CA ASP A 7 14.07 -5.78 -12.81
C ASP A 7 14.45 -4.58 -11.90
N HIS A 8 15.62 -3.98 -12.12
CA HIS A 8 16.12 -2.92 -11.22
C HIS A 8 15.62 -1.52 -11.57
N ILE A 9 15.37 -1.22 -12.84
CA ILE A 9 14.96 0.13 -13.27
C ILE A 9 13.44 0.27 -13.34
N ILE A 10 12.71 -0.80 -13.69
CA ILE A 10 11.26 -0.73 -13.86
C ILE A 10 10.56 -1.38 -12.67
N PHE A 11 10.85 -2.65 -12.39
CA PHE A 11 10.09 -3.41 -11.39
C PHE A 11 10.30 -2.91 -9.96
N GLN A 12 11.56 -2.66 -9.57
CA GLN A 12 11.90 -2.16 -8.23
C GLN A 12 11.26 -0.80 -7.91
N PRO A 13 11.34 0.24 -8.76
CA PRO A 13 10.66 1.51 -8.51
C PRO A 13 9.15 1.38 -8.47
N VAL A 14 8.55 0.62 -9.40
CA VAL A 14 7.08 0.40 -9.40
C VAL A 14 6.65 -0.30 -8.12
N ARG A 15 7.38 -1.33 -7.67
CA ARG A 15 7.08 -2.02 -6.42
C ARG A 15 7.18 -1.08 -5.22
N LYS A 16 8.25 -0.28 -5.12
CA LYS A 16 8.42 0.70 -4.03
C LYS A 16 7.33 1.76 -4.04
N PHE A 17 6.95 2.24 -5.22
CA PHE A 17 5.85 3.18 -5.39
C PHE A 17 4.51 2.59 -4.92
N THR A 18 4.16 1.38 -5.38
CA THR A 18 2.93 0.69 -4.96
C THR A 18 2.89 0.44 -3.45
N LEU A 19 4.01 0.04 -2.85
CA LEU A 19 4.13 -0.15 -1.41
C LEU A 19 3.94 1.17 -0.65
N GLY A 20 4.59 2.25 -1.09
CA GLY A 20 4.46 3.57 -0.47
C GLY A 20 3.03 4.11 -0.55
N MET A 21 2.41 4.05 -1.73
CA MET A 21 1.02 4.46 -1.95
C MET A 21 0.05 3.64 -1.11
N GLY A 22 0.22 2.32 -1.07
CA GLY A 22 -0.60 1.44 -0.26
C GLY A 22 -0.45 1.68 1.25
N GLY A 23 0.77 1.92 1.72
CA GLY A 23 1.05 2.28 3.10
C GLY A 23 0.42 3.60 3.51
N LEU A 24 0.58 4.64 2.69
CA LEU A 24 -0.01 5.96 2.92
C LEU A 24 -1.55 5.89 2.94
N PHE A 25 -2.15 5.19 1.99
CA PHE A 25 -3.59 5.02 1.93
C PHE A 25 -4.14 4.30 3.15
N ARG A 26 -3.50 3.20 3.56
CA ARG A 26 -3.87 2.48 4.79
C ARG A 26 -3.78 3.40 5.99
N TRP A 27 -2.69 4.17 6.12
CA TRP A 27 -2.54 5.12 7.22
C TRP A 27 -3.68 6.15 7.23
N CYS A 28 -3.96 6.81 6.10
CA CYS A 28 -5.07 7.77 5.98
C CYS A 28 -6.41 7.15 6.35
N PHE A 29 -6.73 5.97 5.80
CA PHE A 29 -7.97 5.25 6.07
C PHE A 29 -8.13 4.93 7.56
N PHE A 30 -7.08 4.43 8.20
CA PHE A 30 -7.13 4.11 9.62
C PHE A 30 -7.11 5.33 10.53
N GLN A 31 -6.52 6.46 10.12
CA GLN A 31 -6.68 7.72 10.85
C GLN A 31 -8.13 8.20 10.83
N VAL A 32 -8.79 8.11 9.68
CA VAL A 32 -10.22 8.42 9.57
C VAL A 32 -11.03 7.51 10.49
N LEU A 33 -10.76 6.20 10.51
CA LEU A 33 -11.45 5.27 11.41
C LEU A 33 -11.17 5.52 12.90
N ASN A 34 -9.93 5.84 13.26
CA ASN A 34 -9.54 6.17 14.63
C ASN A 34 -10.24 7.44 15.14
N VAL A 35 -10.49 8.41 14.26
CA VAL A 35 -11.25 9.63 14.58
C VAL A 35 -12.76 9.33 14.69
N SER A 36 -13.29 8.50 13.79
CA SER A 36 -14.74 8.27 13.70
C SER A 36 -15.31 7.27 14.70
N ILE A 37 -14.51 6.34 15.24
CA ILE A 37 -14.99 5.27 16.12
C ILE A 37 -14.27 5.32 17.46
N GLU A 38 -13.07 4.74 17.53
CA GLU A 38 -12.22 4.64 18.73
C GLU A 38 -10.78 4.37 18.26
N LYS A 39 -9.78 4.86 19.00
CA LYS A 39 -8.36 4.66 18.67
C LYS A 39 -7.95 3.19 18.82
N ARG A 40 -8.10 2.43 17.73
CA ARG A 40 -7.83 0.98 17.69
C ARG A 40 -6.68 0.60 16.78
N TYR A 41 -6.31 1.48 15.85
CA TYR A 41 -5.28 1.22 14.84
C TYR A 41 -4.01 2.04 15.09
N PRO A 42 -2.82 1.55 14.68
CA PRO A 42 -1.57 2.30 14.79
C PRO A 42 -1.68 3.71 14.19
N THR A 43 -1.18 4.72 14.89
CA THR A 43 -1.21 6.11 14.44
C THR A 43 0.10 6.53 13.79
N SER A 44 1.21 5.87 14.11
CA SER A 44 2.52 6.16 13.52
C SER A 44 2.55 5.74 12.05
N LEU A 45 2.96 6.66 11.18
CA LEU A 45 3.21 6.39 9.77
C LEU A 45 4.33 5.37 9.58
N GLU A 46 5.31 5.32 10.49
CA GLU A 46 6.45 4.40 10.44
C GLU A 46 5.99 2.95 10.39
N TYR A 47 4.95 2.59 11.16
CA TYR A 47 4.35 1.26 11.11
C TYR A 47 3.84 0.89 9.70
N TYR A 48 3.29 1.86 8.98
CA TYR A 48 2.76 1.64 7.62
C TYR A 48 3.85 1.73 6.55
N TRP A 49 5.01 2.30 6.86
CA TRP A 49 6.15 2.42 5.95
C TRP A 49 7.16 1.28 6.11
N ASP A 50 7.05 0.50 7.18
CA ASP A 50 7.90 -0.64 7.51
C ASP A 50 7.67 -1.82 6.54
N ASN A 51 8.15 -1.66 5.31
CA ASN A 51 8.02 -2.63 4.22
C ASN A 51 9.10 -3.72 4.25
N ASP A 52 10.13 -3.56 5.08
CA ASP A 52 11.26 -4.48 5.17
C ASP A 52 11.10 -5.46 6.36
N SER A 53 10.13 -5.21 7.25
CA SER A 53 9.84 -6.09 8.36
C SER A 53 9.18 -7.39 7.92
N GLU A 54 9.82 -8.50 8.28
CA GLU A 54 9.30 -9.86 8.11
C GLU A 54 8.32 -10.27 9.22
N LYS A 55 7.97 -9.35 10.13
CA LYS A 55 7.00 -9.65 11.20
C LYS A 55 5.63 -9.91 10.59
N ILE A 56 5.18 -11.14 10.72
CA ILE A 56 3.84 -11.58 10.35
C ILE A 56 2.88 -11.16 11.47
N ASP A 57 1.79 -10.50 11.11
CA ASP A 57 0.77 -10.14 12.09
C ASP A 57 -0.15 -11.32 12.45
N LYS A 58 -1.06 -11.10 13.39
CA LYS A 58 -2.10 -12.06 13.78
C LYS A 58 -3.02 -12.53 12.64
N ASN A 59 -3.06 -11.81 11.51
CA ASN A 59 -3.83 -12.18 10.33
C ASN A 59 -2.99 -12.96 9.31
N GLY A 60 -1.72 -13.26 9.61
CA GLY A 60 -0.85 -14.02 8.72
C GLY A 60 -0.18 -13.20 7.62
N PHE A 61 -0.17 -11.86 7.71
CA PHE A 61 0.39 -10.99 6.67
C PHE A 61 1.46 -10.03 7.20
N THR A 62 2.49 -9.78 6.39
CA THR A 62 3.46 -8.71 6.64
C THR A 62 2.87 -7.34 6.29
N THR A 63 3.48 -6.27 6.80
CA THR A 63 3.10 -4.90 6.45
C THR A 63 3.21 -4.66 4.94
N ALA A 64 4.29 -5.14 4.31
CA ALA A 64 4.50 -5.02 2.87
C ALA A 64 3.40 -5.70 2.04
N GLN A 65 2.97 -6.90 2.43
CA GLN A 65 1.89 -7.62 1.73
C GLN A 65 0.57 -6.85 1.79
N LYS A 66 0.23 -6.30 2.96
CA LYS A 66 -0.99 -5.48 3.12
C LYS A 66 -0.90 -4.17 2.35
N ASN A 67 0.28 -3.55 2.30
CA ASN A 67 0.52 -2.33 1.51
C ASN A 67 0.39 -2.61 0.02
N LEU A 68 0.99 -3.69 -0.48
CA LEU A 68 0.83 -4.13 -1.87
C LEU A 68 -0.64 -4.34 -2.22
N PHE A 69 -1.39 -5.06 -1.37
CA PHE A 69 -2.82 -5.28 -1.58
C PHE A 69 -3.59 -3.96 -1.63
N ALA A 70 -3.36 -3.06 -0.67
CA ALA A 70 -4.00 -1.75 -0.65
C ALA A 70 -3.64 -0.90 -1.88
N GLY A 71 -2.38 -0.93 -2.33
CA GLY A 71 -1.93 -0.24 -3.54
C GLY A 71 -2.61 -0.77 -4.80
N PHE A 72 -2.74 -2.09 -4.94
CA PHE A 72 -3.48 -2.70 -6.06
C PHE A 72 -4.97 -2.36 -6.02
N MET A 73 -5.60 -2.39 -4.85
CA MET A 73 -7.00 -1.98 -4.70
C MET A 73 -7.20 -0.52 -5.12
N LEU A 74 -6.31 0.37 -4.70
CA LEU A 74 -6.30 1.78 -5.12
C LEU A 74 -6.19 1.92 -6.64
N PHE A 75 -5.29 1.15 -7.26
CA PHE A 75 -5.09 1.17 -8.70
C PHE A 75 -6.35 0.71 -9.45
N ILE A 76 -7.01 -0.37 -8.99
CA ILE A 76 -8.29 -0.84 -9.55
C ILE A 76 -9.38 0.23 -9.38
N CYS A 77 -9.45 0.87 -8.21
CA CYS A 77 -10.39 1.97 -7.99
C CYS A 77 -10.14 3.14 -8.96
N PHE A 78 -8.88 3.49 -9.23
CA PHE A 78 -8.57 4.51 -10.21
C PHE A 78 -8.98 4.11 -11.63
N ILE A 79 -8.75 2.87 -12.06
CA ILE A 79 -9.22 2.39 -13.38
C ILE A 79 -10.74 2.55 -13.48
N ILE A 80 -11.49 2.07 -12.49
CA ILE A 80 -12.95 2.16 -12.48
C ILE A 80 -13.40 3.63 -12.45
N LEU A 81 -12.71 4.49 -11.71
CA LEU A 81 -13.03 5.91 -11.65
C LEU A 81 -12.78 6.59 -13.00
N ILE A 82 -11.64 6.32 -13.64
CA ILE A 82 -11.30 6.85 -14.96
C ILE A 82 -12.36 6.43 -15.97
N GLU A 83 -12.67 5.12 -16.03
CA GLU A 83 -13.73 4.58 -16.90
C GLU A 83 -15.04 5.31 -16.65
N LYS A 84 -15.47 5.47 -15.40
CA LYS A 84 -16.71 6.21 -15.09
C LYS A 84 -16.69 7.70 -15.44
N THR A 85 -15.52 8.35 -15.40
CA THR A 85 -15.40 9.77 -15.73
C THR A 85 -15.25 10.03 -17.23
N GLU A 86 -14.68 9.07 -17.96
CA GLU A 86 -14.40 9.20 -19.40
C GLU A 86 -15.43 8.48 -20.30
N GLY A 87 -16.16 7.47 -19.79
CA GLY A 87 -17.25 6.76 -20.49
C GLY A 87 -17.29 5.26 -20.24
#